data_AF-A0A5P9EXX6-F1
#
_entry.id   AF-A0A5P9EXX6-F1
#
_cell.length_a   1.000
_cell.length_b   1.000
_cell.length_c   1.000
_cell.angle_alpha   90.00
_cell.angle_beta   90.00
_cell.angle_gamma   90.00
#
_symmetry.space_group_name_H-M   'P 1'
#
loop_
_entity.id
_entity.type
_entity.pdbx_description
1 polymer ?
#
loop_
_entity_poly.entity_id
_entity_poly.type
_entity_poly.pdbx_seq_one_letter_code
_entity_poly.pdbx_strand_id
1 'polypeptide(L)'
;MPILSMGEPIGALDQNFIEPQQSPTFDSSNPFARTIDRYEQQLIENQSEVEKLKGNKWPRIGRMLTAAGVGLNGGDPSQVYQGYNYQLSAMQNHRDRLNSGIDEMNLKRAMMEQQGAGSADTVGSPLTLANGNYGIAVKNPDGSTEVRDLGVKFDPKVHKIGDQLLTTTGGNTPVELLTDEQLKKILEQRMKNEKGKIDLKTNSETEKTAVLNAKTFKAYQAAMQGLSDRMEQTTTNPLTGSFPALSPEAQAAEGAVSAMAPILKSLFREAGEGAFTDKDQELLLNMVPNRKDHPEARKAKIEMIDRIVRAKLGIGFDEAGPGSGDETTGNTNIDSLGPPSGRPQKGEVVDGYEFLGGDPNDPNSWRQK
;
A
#
# COMPACT_ATOMS: atom_id res chain seq x y z
N MET A 1 39.74 18.83 77.58
CA MET A 1 39.87 18.29 76.22
C MET A 1 38.47 17.89 75.76
N PRO A 2 37.86 18.59 74.79
CA PRO A 2 36.46 18.38 74.44
C PRO A 2 36.31 17.29 73.37
N ILE A 3 35.24 16.52 73.53
CA ILE A 3 34.76 15.45 72.66
C ILE A 3 33.99 16.11 71.52
N LEU A 4 34.48 16.01 70.29
CA LEU A 4 33.78 16.52 69.10
C LEU A 4 32.76 15.46 68.64
N SER A 5 31.50 15.80 68.87
CA SER A 5 30.28 15.13 68.40
C SER A 5 30.22 15.15 66.87
N MET A 6 30.11 13.97 66.26
CA MET A 6 29.77 13.82 64.84
C MET A 6 28.28 14.10 64.65
N GLY A 7 27.96 15.14 63.88
CA GLY A 7 26.62 15.38 63.36
C GLY A 7 26.36 14.52 62.14
N GLU A 8 25.21 13.85 62.13
CA GLU A 8 24.67 13.13 60.97
C GLU A 8 24.21 14.14 59.90
N PRO A 9 24.52 13.93 58.61
CA PRO A 9 23.81 14.60 57.53
C PRO A 9 22.51 13.84 57.20
N ILE A 10 21.39 14.44 57.63
CA ILE A 10 20.06 14.14 57.10
C ILE A 10 20.01 14.70 55.66
N GLY A 11 19.97 13.80 54.69
CA GLY A 11 19.79 14.12 53.27
C GLY A 11 18.99 13.02 52.60
N ALA A 12 17.68 13.03 52.83
CA ALA A 12 16.73 12.16 52.15
C ALA A 12 16.77 12.45 50.65
N LEU A 13 17.28 11.50 49.88
CA LEU A 13 17.04 11.42 48.44
C LEU A 13 15.58 10.98 48.26
N ASP A 14 14.73 11.93 47.90
CA ASP A 14 13.38 11.70 47.40
C ASP A 14 13.51 10.98 46.05
N GLN A 15 13.63 9.64 46.10
CA GLN A 15 13.51 8.80 44.93
C GLN A 15 12.05 8.81 44.52
N ASN A 16 11.71 9.66 43.55
CA ASN A 16 10.50 9.51 42.74
C ASN A 16 10.53 8.13 42.09
N PHE A 17 10.00 7.14 42.81
CA PHE A 17 9.73 5.82 42.33
C PHE A 17 8.58 5.96 41.33
N ILE A 18 8.93 6.01 40.04
CA ILE A 18 7.94 5.90 38.97
C ILE A 18 7.37 4.49 39.09
N GLU A 19 6.16 4.37 39.65
CA GLU A 19 5.43 3.11 39.67
C GLU A 19 5.39 2.55 38.23
N PRO A 20 5.72 1.27 38.02
CA PRO A 20 5.56 0.66 36.72
C PRO A 20 4.10 0.79 36.32
N GLN A 21 3.84 1.54 35.24
CA GLN A 21 2.50 1.68 34.71
C GLN A 21 1.92 0.28 34.50
N GLN A 22 0.80 0.01 35.18
CA GLN A 22 0.10 -1.27 35.06
C GLN A 22 -0.20 -1.50 33.58
N SER A 23 0.21 -2.67 33.08
CA SER A 23 -0.06 -3.07 31.71
C SER A 23 -1.57 -2.94 31.44
N PRO A 24 -1.98 -2.31 30.32
CA PRO A 24 -3.39 -2.13 30.02
C PRO A 24 -4.11 -3.50 30.02
N THR A 25 -5.27 -3.56 30.67
CA THR A 25 -6.10 -4.76 30.72
C THR A 25 -6.56 -5.11 29.30
N PHE A 26 -6.20 -6.31 28.85
CA PHE A 26 -6.46 -6.80 27.49
C PHE A 26 -7.96 -7.01 27.24
N ASP A 27 -8.54 -6.23 26.33
CA ASP A 27 -9.87 -6.52 25.78
C ASP A 27 -9.75 -7.55 24.65
N SER A 28 -10.01 -8.81 24.99
CA SER A 28 -9.96 -9.93 24.05
C SER A 28 -11.04 -9.89 22.97
N SER A 29 -12.04 -9.01 23.10
CA SER A 29 -13.13 -8.89 22.14
C SER A 29 -12.79 -8.00 20.94
N ASN A 30 -11.73 -7.19 21.03
CA ASN A 30 -11.31 -6.31 19.95
C ASN A 30 -10.28 -7.01 19.01
N PRO A 31 -10.64 -7.28 17.74
CA PRO A 31 -9.74 -7.95 16.79
C PRO A 31 -8.49 -7.12 16.43
N PHE A 32 -8.48 -5.81 16.74
CA PHE A 32 -7.36 -4.91 16.48
C PHE A 32 -6.41 -4.73 17.68
N ALA A 33 -6.80 -5.14 18.89
CA ALA A 33 -6.01 -4.90 20.10
C ALA A 33 -4.57 -5.42 19.96
N ARG A 34 -4.40 -6.67 19.49
CA ARG A 34 -3.07 -7.27 19.28
C ARG A 34 -2.23 -6.57 18.22
N THR A 35 -2.85 -5.93 17.23
CA THR A 35 -2.12 -5.20 16.20
C THR A 35 -1.70 -3.84 16.75
N ILE A 36 -2.61 -3.09 17.37
CA ILE A 36 -2.31 -1.79 17.99
C ILE A 36 -1.20 -1.95 19.04
N ASP A 37 -1.29 -2.94 19.93
CA ASP A 37 -0.26 -3.22 20.95
C ASP A 37 1.14 -3.44 20.33
N ARG A 38 1.20 -4.16 19.20
CA ARG A 38 2.48 -4.41 18.51
C ARG A 38 3.06 -3.13 17.91
N TYR A 39 2.21 -2.26 17.35
CA TYR A 39 2.65 -0.97 16.80
C TYR A 39 3.12 -0.02 17.91
N GLU A 40 2.39 0.03 19.02
CA GLU A 40 2.77 0.82 20.20
C GLU A 40 4.09 0.33 20.80
N GLN A 41 4.28 -0.99 20.90
CA GLN A 41 5.54 -1.55 21.40
C GLN A 41 6.72 -1.25 20.48
N GLN A 42 6.54 -1.32 19.15
CA GLN A 42 7.56 -0.89 18.19
C GLN A 42 7.86 0.62 18.28
N LEU A 43 6.86 1.45 18.57
CA LEU A 43 7.04 2.88 18.81
C LEU A 43 7.88 3.15 20.05
N ILE A 44 7.62 2.44 21.15
CA ILE A 44 8.40 2.53 22.39
C ILE A 44 9.85 2.10 22.15
N GLU A 45 10.07 0.98 21.46
CA GLU A 45 11.41 0.48 21.12
C GLU A 45 12.19 1.49 20.27
N ASN A 46 11.59 1.96 19.17
CA ASN A 46 12.15 2.97 18.28
C ASN A 46 12.45 4.29 19.01
N GLN A 47 11.56 4.74 19.88
CA GLN A 47 11.78 5.94 20.68
C GLN A 47 12.96 5.77 21.64
N SER A 48 13.11 4.59 22.25
CA SER A 48 14.26 4.29 23.09
C SER A 48 15.58 4.31 22.29
N GLU A 49 15.58 3.82 21.05
CA GLU A 49 16.76 3.82 20.19
C GLU A 49 17.14 5.22 19.73
N VAL A 50 16.15 6.05 19.37
CA VAL A 50 16.37 7.46 19.04
C VAL A 50 16.94 8.22 20.24
N GLU A 51 16.42 8.01 21.45
CA GLU A 51 16.95 8.66 22.65
C GLU A 51 18.35 8.15 23.04
N LYS A 52 18.64 6.85 22.87
CA LYS A 52 20.00 6.30 23.01
C LYS A 52 20.97 6.95 22.01
N LEU A 53 20.54 7.16 20.77
CA LEU A 53 21.36 7.80 19.74
C LEU A 53 21.57 9.29 20.01
N LYS A 54 20.56 10.00 20.51
CA LYS A 54 20.70 11.41 20.94
C LYS A 54 21.61 11.58 22.15
N GLY A 55 21.54 10.64 23.11
CA GLY A 55 22.39 10.62 24.30
C GLY A 55 23.84 10.21 24.02
N ASN A 56 24.11 9.64 22.84
CA ASN A 56 25.44 9.19 22.47
C ASN A 56 26.37 10.40 22.23
N LYS A 57 27.58 10.39 22.80
CA LYS A 57 28.51 11.55 22.72
C LYS A 57 29.19 11.68 21.34
N TRP A 58 29.05 10.68 20.47
CA TRP A 58 29.66 10.61 19.14
C TRP A 58 29.35 11.77 18.20
N PRO A 59 28.14 12.34 18.12
CA PRO A 59 27.88 13.53 17.30
C PRO A 59 28.57 14.79 17.82
N ARG A 60 28.90 14.84 19.11
CA ARG A 60 29.65 15.94 19.73
C ARG A 60 31.16 15.76 19.52
N ILE A 61 31.64 14.52 19.62
CA ILE A 61 33.02 14.15 19.29
C ILE A 61 33.30 14.34 17.80
N GLY A 62 32.40 13.91 16.92
CA GLY A 62 32.47 14.13 15.47
C GLY A 62 32.52 15.61 15.13
N ARG A 63 31.63 16.45 15.70
CA ARG A 63 31.68 17.91 15.50
C ARG A 63 32.98 18.54 15.99
N MET A 64 33.53 18.10 17.13
CA MET A 64 34.83 18.59 17.62
C MET A 64 36.00 18.15 16.73
N LEU A 65 36.00 16.91 16.23
CA LEU A 65 37.05 16.40 15.35
C LEU A 65 37.01 17.04 13.97
N THR A 66 35.81 17.26 13.40
CA THR A 66 35.63 18.03 12.17
C THR A 66 36.12 19.47 12.34
N ALA A 67 35.77 20.13 13.45
CA ALA A 67 36.22 21.50 13.73
C ALA A 67 37.73 21.59 13.97
N ALA A 68 38.35 20.53 14.50
CA ALA A 68 39.79 20.45 14.73
C ALA A 68 40.60 19.98 13.50
N GLY A 69 39.94 19.56 12.41
CA GLY A 69 40.61 19.02 11.22
C GLY A 69 41.35 17.70 11.47
N VAL A 70 41.04 16.99 12.56
CA VAL A 70 41.73 15.75 12.94
C VAL A 70 40.88 14.55 12.50
N GLY A 71 41.30 13.89 11.42
CA GLY A 71 40.71 12.62 10.98
C GLY A 71 41.13 11.47 11.89
N LEU A 72 40.18 10.73 12.46
CA LEU A 72 40.45 9.44 13.09
C LEU A 72 40.70 8.41 11.98
N ASN A 73 41.89 7.81 11.94
CA ASN A 73 42.29 6.76 10.99
C ASN A 73 42.18 7.13 9.49
N GLY A 74 42.42 8.40 9.13
CA GLY A 74 42.47 8.84 7.72
C GLY A 74 41.14 8.84 6.97
N GLY A 75 40.02 8.53 7.63
CA GLY A 75 38.68 8.72 7.08
C GLY A 75 38.19 10.16 7.25
N ASP A 76 37.46 10.68 6.27
CA ASP A 76 36.83 12.00 6.33
C ASP A 76 35.77 12.03 7.45
N PRO A 77 35.94 12.84 8.50
CA PRO A 77 34.97 12.99 9.60
C PRO A 77 33.56 13.37 9.13
N SER A 78 33.44 14.01 7.96
CA SER A 78 32.16 14.41 7.38
C SER A 78 31.28 13.20 7.04
N GLN A 79 31.87 12.07 6.62
CA GLN A 79 31.13 10.87 6.23
C GLN A 79 30.51 10.15 7.43
N VAL A 80 31.23 10.10 8.57
CA VAL A 80 30.71 9.53 9.82
C VAL A 80 29.51 10.34 10.32
N TYR A 81 29.58 11.66 10.20
CA TYR A 81 28.49 12.56 10.57
C TYR A 81 27.27 12.41 9.64
N GLN A 82 27.49 12.30 8.32
CA GLN A 82 26.42 12.06 7.35
C GLN A 82 25.72 10.71 7.59
N GLY A 83 26.47 9.64 7.88
CA GLY A 83 25.91 8.33 8.21
C GLY A 83 25.00 8.35 9.44
N TYR A 84 25.43 9.05 10.51
CA TYR A 84 24.61 9.22 11.71
C TYR A 84 23.31 10.00 11.43
N ASN A 85 23.38 11.11 10.69
CA ASN A 85 22.20 11.89 10.34
C ASN A 85 21.22 11.12 9.44
N TYR A 86 21.74 10.32 8.51
CA TYR A 86 20.93 9.44 7.67
C TYR A 86 20.18 8.41 8.52
N GLN A 87 20.87 7.73 9.44
CA GLN A 87 20.25 6.75 10.33
C GLN A 87 19.16 7.39 11.21
N LEU A 88 19.44 8.59 11.76
CA LEU A 88 18.47 9.34 12.55
C LEU A 88 17.21 9.68 11.74
N SER A 89 17.38 10.16 10.51
CA SER A 89 16.26 10.51 9.62
C SER A 89 15.44 9.28 9.20
N ALA A 90 16.10 8.13 8.98
CA ALA A 90 15.43 6.88 8.65
C ALA A 90 14.53 6.39 9.79
N MET A 91 14.99 6.45 11.05
CA MET A 91 14.16 6.08 12.20
C MET A 91 13.01 7.06 12.45
N GLN A 92 13.22 8.36 12.22
CA GLN A 92 12.15 9.36 12.31
C GLN A 92 11.06 9.08 11.28
N ASN A 93 11.43 8.85 10.01
CA ASN A 93 10.48 8.47 8.96
C ASN A 93 9.76 7.15 9.28
N HIS A 94 10.43 6.18 9.88
CA HIS A 94 9.79 4.94 10.30
C HIS A 94 8.77 5.17 11.42
N ARG A 95 9.10 5.99 12.42
CA ARG A 95 8.19 6.41 13.49
C ARG A 95 6.94 7.07 12.95
N ASP A 96 7.08 8.02 12.03
CA ASP A 96 5.94 8.75 11.46
C ASP A 96 4.99 7.81 10.71
N ARG A 97 5.53 6.79 10.05
CA ARG A 97 4.73 5.73 9.42
C ARG A 97 3.98 4.88 10.43
N LEU A 98 4.60 4.50 11.55
CA LEU A 98 3.92 3.76 12.62
C LEU A 98 2.78 4.57 13.25
N ASN A 99 3.01 5.85 13.52
CA ASN A 99 1.97 6.77 14.02
C ASN A 99 0.78 6.85 13.06
N SER A 100 1.04 7.04 11.75
CA SER A 100 -0.04 7.09 10.76
C SER A 100 -0.85 5.78 10.67
N GLY A 101 -0.20 4.64 10.90
CA GLY A 101 -0.88 3.34 10.95
C GLY A 101 -1.78 3.18 12.19
N ILE A 102 -1.35 3.70 13.35
CA ILE A 102 -2.16 3.73 14.57
C ILE A 102 -3.38 4.62 14.38
N ASP A 103 -3.22 5.81 13.80
CA ASP A 103 -4.32 6.73 13.53
C ASP A 103 -5.39 6.11 12.62
N GLU A 104 -4.97 5.39 11.56
CA GLU A 104 -5.89 4.68 10.67
C GLU A 104 -6.64 3.54 11.39
N MET A 105 -5.95 2.80 12.26
CA MET A 105 -6.57 1.73 13.06
C MET A 105 -7.56 2.27 14.08
N ASN A 106 -7.22 3.39 14.75
CA ASN A 106 -8.11 4.06 15.69
C ASN A 106 -9.36 4.62 14.98
N LEU A 107 -9.20 5.16 13.77
CA LEU A 107 -10.33 5.58 12.95
C LEU A 107 -11.25 4.39 12.59
N LYS A 108 -10.67 3.26 12.16
CA LYS A 108 -11.43 2.03 11.86
C LYS A 108 -12.14 1.48 13.10
N ARG A 109 -11.48 1.52 14.26
CA ARG A 109 -12.08 1.16 15.55
C ARG A 109 -13.28 2.06 15.86
N ALA A 110 -13.13 3.38 15.76
CA ALA A 110 -14.21 4.34 16.00
C ALA A 110 -15.40 4.12 15.05
N MET A 111 -15.14 3.79 13.78
CA MET A 111 -16.19 3.46 12.82
C MET A 111 -16.90 2.14 13.17
N MET A 112 -16.18 1.12 13.64
CA MET A 112 -16.80 -0.14 14.09
C MET A 112 -17.57 0.02 15.39
N GLU A 113 -17.09 0.84 16.33
CA GLU A 113 -17.82 1.17 17.55
C GLU A 113 -19.10 1.97 17.22
N GLN A 114 -19.06 2.90 16.27
CA GLN A 114 -20.29 3.55 15.77
C GLN A 114 -21.27 2.58 15.09
N GLN A 115 -20.76 1.54 14.42
CA GLN A 115 -21.59 0.53 13.76
C GLN A 115 -22.05 -0.59 14.73
N GLY A 116 -21.42 -0.72 15.90
CA GLY A 116 -21.64 -1.78 16.89
C GLY A 116 -22.15 -1.33 18.26
N ALA A 117 -22.23 -0.02 18.53
CA ALA A 117 -22.74 0.53 19.79
C ALA A 117 -24.29 0.51 19.85
N GLY A 118 -24.83 -0.71 19.95
CA GLY A 118 -26.03 -0.97 20.72
C GLY A 118 -25.69 -1.99 21.81
N SER A 119 -25.10 -1.54 22.93
CA SER A 119 -24.80 -2.41 24.07
C SER A 119 -26.09 -2.98 24.66
N ALA A 120 -26.10 -4.30 24.89
CA ALA A 120 -27.28 -5.14 25.07
C ALA A 120 -27.87 -5.22 26.49
N ASP A 121 -27.75 -4.20 27.35
CA ASP A 121 -28.20 -4.34 28.75
C ASP A 121 -29.50 -3.64 29.12
N THR A 122 -30.24 -3.05 28.18
CA THR A 122 -31.64 -2.62 28.47
C THR A 122 -32.53 -2.51 27.23
N VAL A 123 -32.37 -3.39 26.25
CA VAL A 123 -33.25 -3.39 25.08
C VAL A 123 -34.34 -4.43 25.30
N GLY A 124 -35.55 -3.96 25.63
CA GLY A 124 -36.74 -4.81 25.69
C GLY A 124 -36.94 -5.54 24.36
N SER A 125 -37.47 -6.77 24.41
CA SER A 125 -37.74 -7.61 23.24
C SER A 125 -38.32 -6.79 22.08
N PRO A 126 -37.84 -6.98 20.84
CA PRO A 126 -38.29 -6.21 19.69
C PRO A 126 -39.81 -6.30 19.57
N LEU A 127 -40.47 -5.13 19.61
CA LEU A 127 -41.91 -5.01 19.47
C LEU A 127 -42.22 -4.69 18.01
N THR A 128 -43.06 -5.53 17.39
CA THR A 128 -43.61 -5.26 16.07
C THR A 128 -44.60 -4.11 16.19
N LEU A 129 -44.29 -2.97 15.59
CA LEU A 129 -45.20 -1.83 15.53
C LEU A 129 -46.33 -2.12 14.54
N ALA A 130 -47.48 -1.48 14.73
CA ALA A 130 -48.66 -1.68 13.87
C ALA A 130 -48.43 -1.33 12.38
N ASN A 131 -47.35 -0.60 12.07
CA ASN A 131 -46.94 -0.26 10.70
C ASN A 131 -45.98 -1.29 10.07
N GLY A 132 -45.69 -2.41 10.75
CA GLY A 132 -44.79 -3.47 10.29
C GLY A 132 -43.29 -3.20 10.50
N ASN A 133 -42.93 -2.08 11.13
CA ASN A 133 -41.54 -1.81 11.52
C ASN A 133 -41.23 -2.40 12.90
N TYR A 134 -39.95 -2.61 13.19
CA TYR A 134 -39.50 -2.93 14.55
C TYR A 134 -39.17 -1.67 15.31
N GLY A 135 -39.78 -1.55 16.49
CA GLY A 135 -39.40 -0.55 17.48
C GLY A 135 -38.59 -1.17 18.62
N ILE A 136 -37.68 -0.39 19.19
CA ILE A 136 -37.08 -0.74 20.48
C ILE A 136 -37.73 0.10 21.56
N ALA A 137 -38.08 -0.54 22.67
CA ALA A 137 -38.47 0.17 23.88
C ALA A 137 -37.20 0.71 24.56
N VAL A 138 -37.05 2.03 24.57
CA VAL A 138 -35.99 2.74 25.28
C VAL A 138 -36.57 3.27 26.58
N LYS A 139 -35.91 2.97 27.69
CA LYS A 139 -36.28 3.53 29.00
C LYS A 139 -35.54 4.85 29.20
N ASN A 140 -36.29 5.92 29.36
CA ASN A 140 -35.76 7.25 29.64
C ASN A 140 -35.25 7.32 31.09
N PRO A 141 -34.36 8.29 31.41
CA PRO A 141 -33.81 8.45 32.77
C PRO A 141 -34.86 8.72 33.85
N ASP A 142 -36.03 9.24 33.46
CA ASP A 142 -37.18 9.50 34.34
C ASP A 142 -38.04 8.23 34.59
N GLY A 143 -37.66 7.09 34.00
CA GLY A 143 -38.35 5.82 34.12
C GLY A 143 -39.48 5.59 33.11
N SER A 144 -39.81 6.57 32.27
CA SER A 144 -40.76 6.41 31.16
C SER A 144 -40.17 5.53 30.07
N THR A 145 -41.03 4.84 29.30
CA THR A 145 -40.59 4.01 28.16
C THR A 145 -41.12 4.61 26.88
N GLU A 146 -40.23 4.91 25.94
CA GLU A 146 -40.61 5.33 24.58
C GLU A 146 -40.20 4.26 23.58
N VAL A 147 -41.05 4.01 22.58
CA VAL A 147 -40.73 3.06 21.50
C VAL A 147 -40.19 3.85 20.32
N ARG A 148 -38.90 3.67 20.01
CA ARG A 148 -38.27 4.30 18.85
C ARG A 148 -38.32 3.35 17.66
N ASP A 149 -38.92 3.81 16.57
CA ASP A 149 -38.93 3.11 15.29
C ASP A 149 -37.49 3.06 14.75
N LEU A 150 -36.97 1.86 14.51
CA LEU A 150 -35.62 1.69 14.00
C LEU A 150 -35.52 1.94 12.49
N GLY A 151 -36.64 2.09 11.78
CA GLY A 151 -36.66 2.26 10.32
C GLY A 151 -36.16 1.04 9.54
N VAL A 152 -35.86 -0.08 10.22
CA VAL A 152 -35.39 -1.31 9.60
C VAL A 152 -36.60 -2.15 9.20
N LYS A 153 -36.89 -2.15 7.90
CA LYS A 153 -37.85 -3.08 7.30
C LYS A 153 -37.18 -4.42 7.08
N PHE A 154 -37.76 -5.50 7.60
CA PHE A 154 -37.29 -6.84 7.26
C PHE A 154 -37.56 -7.10 5.78
N ASP A 155 -36.52 -7.49 5.04
CA ASP A 155 -36.62 -7.97 3.66
C ASP A 155 -37.19 -9.41 3.76
N PRO A 156 -38.45 -9.68 3.38
CA PRO A 156 -39.03 -10.99 3.58
C PRO A 156 -38.24 -12.02 2.76
N LYS A 157 -37.84 -13.12 3.40
CA LYS A 157 -37.19 -14.25 2.73
C LYS A 157 -38.21 -14.93 1.83
N VAL A 158 -38.20 -14.57 0.54
CA VAL A 158 -39.06 -15.20 -0.46
C VAL A 158 -38.57 -16.62 -0.71
N HIS A 159 -39.40 -17.62 -0.40
CA HIS A 159 -39.14 -19.01 -0.73
C HIS A 159 -39.88 -19.37 -2.01
N LYS A 160 -39.19 -19.98 -2.97
CA LYS A 160 -39.78 -20.43 -4.23
C LYS A 160 -40.19 -21.90 -4.08
N ILE A 161 -41.49 -22.18 -4.17
CA ILE A 161 -42.03 -23.54 -4.21
C ILE A 161 -42.90 -23.61 -5.47
N GLY A 162 -42.37 -24.23 -6.53
CA GLY A 162 -42.99 -24.21 -7.87
C GLY A 162 -42.89 -22.84 -8.56
N ASP A 163 -43.93 -22.44 -9.29
CA ASP A 163 -44.03 -21.14 -9.99
C ASP A 163 -44.53 -19.99 -9.08
N GLN A 164 -44.76 -20.24 -7.80
CA GLN A 164 -45.21 -19.23 -6.85
C GLN A 164 -44.12 -18.85 -5.85
N LEU A 165 -43.96 -17.54 -5.64
CA LEU A 165 -43.06 -16.94 -4.66
C LEU A 165 -43.88 -16.57 -3.42
N LEU A 166 -43.63 -17.25 -2.29
CA LEU A 166 -44.28 -16.94 -1.01
C LEU A 166 -43.32 -16.14 -0.10
N THR A 167 -43.81 -15.05 0.48
CA THR A 167 -43.17 -14.33 1.58
C THR A 167 -43.80 -14.76 2.89
N THR A 168 -43.04 -15.42 3.76
CA THR A 168 -43.52 -15.77 5.11
C THR A 168 -43.06 -14.71 6.11
N THR A 169 -44.01 -13.89 6.57
CA THR A 169 -43.86 -13.11 7.80
C THR A 169 -44.28 -14.02 8.95
N GLY A 170 -43.40 -14.28 9.92
CA GLY A 170 -43.65 -15.19 11.03
C GLY A 170 -44.87 -14.78 11.85
N GLY A 171 -45.96 -15.52 11.70
CA GLY A 171 -47.23 -15.35 12.40
C GLY A 171 -48.38 -15.92 11.55
N ASN A 172 -49.41 -16.50 12.19
CA ASN A 172 -50.59 -17.13 11.54
C ASN A 172 -51.53 -16.13 10.83
N THR A 173 -50.99 -15.13 10.14
CA THR A 173 -51.74 -14.23 9.27
C THR A 173 -51.82 -14.81 7.85
N PRO A 174 -52.97 -14.69 7.17
CA PRO A 174 -53.13 -15.18 5.81
C PRO A 174 -52.11 -14.50 4.89
N VAL A 175 -51.46 -15.32 4.06
CA VAL A 175 -50.49 -14.86 3.06
C VAL A 175 -51.22 -13.98 2.05
N GLU A 176 -51.04 -12.67 2.13
CA GLU A 176 -51.42 -11.78 1.04
C GLU A 176 -50.47 -12.04 -0.13
N LEU A 177 -51.04 -12.52 -1.24
CA LEU A 177 -50.33 -12.64 -2.51
C LEU A 177 -49.92 -11.24 -2.96
N LEU A 178 -48.61 -11.00 -3.00
CA LEU A 178 -48.06 -9.77 -3.55
C LEU A 178 -48.55 -9.59 -4.98
N THR A 179 -49.04 -8.40 -5.30
CA THR A 179 -49.41 -8.06 -6.67
C THR A 179 -48.16 -8.06 -7.56
N ASP A 180 -48.32 -8.34 -8.85
CA ASP A 180 -47.22 -8.34 -9.83
C ASP A 180 -46.44 -7.00 -9.82
N GLU A 181 -47.13 -5.91 -9.50
CA GLU A 181 -46.56 -4.57 -9.43
C GLU A 181 -45.67 -4.36 -8.19
N GLN A 182 -46.02 -4.97 -7.05
CA GLN A 182 -45.16 -5.00 -5.87
C GLN A 182 -43.94 -5.90 -6.09
N LEU A 183 -44.14 -7.05 -6.76
CA LEU A 183 -43.06 -7.96 -7.16
C LEU A 183 -42.05 -7.26 -8.08
N LYS A 184 -42.54 -6.49 -9.06
CA LYS A 184 -41.69 -5.70 -9.97
C LYS A 184 -40.88 -4.64 -9.22
N LYS A 185 -41.48 -3.92 -8.28
CA LYS A 185 -40.78 -2.91 -7.45
C LYS A 185 -39.69 -3.54 -6.57
N ILE A 186 -39.96 -4.70 -5.97
CA ILE A 186 -38.97 -5.43 -5.15
C ILE A 186 -37.79 -5.89 -6.01
N LEU A 187 -38.05 -6.41 -7.22
CA LEU A 187 -37.02 -6.82 -8.17
C LEU A 187 -36.16 -5.64 -8.64
N GLU A 188 -36.77 -4.50 -9.01
CA GLU A 188 -36.03 -3.29 -9.38
C GLU A 188 -35.14 -2.77 -8.23
N GLN A 189 -35.64 -2.76 -7.00
CA GLN A 189 -34.85 -2.36 -5.83
C GLN A 189 -33.67 -3.31 -5.59
N ARG A 190 -33.85 -4.63 -5.73
CA ARG A 190 -32.75 -5.60 -5.59
C ARG A 190 -31.69 -5.42 -6.68
N MET A 191 -32.09 -5.23 -7.94
CA MET A 191 -31.14 -4.96 -9.01
C MET A 191 -30.36 -3.66 -8.77
N LYS A 192 -31.01 -2.62 -8.23
CA LYS A 192 -30.34 -1.35 -7.89
C LYS A 192 -29.34 -1.51 -6.73
N ASN A 193 -29.69 -2.31 -5.72
CA ASN A 193 -28.84 -2.59 -4.56
C ASN A 193 -27.66 -3.53 -4.91
N GLU A 194 -27.87 -4.53 -5.76
CA GLU A 194 -26.80 -5.41 -6.25
C GLU A 194 -25.83 -4.66 -7.15
N LYS A 195 -26.32 -3.83 -8.07
CA LYS A 195 -25.47 -3.00 -8.93
C LYS A 195 -24.60 -2.04 -8.10
N GLY A 196 -25.18 -1.38 -7.08
CA GLY A 196 -24.41 -0.54 -6.15
C GLY A 196 -23.34 -1.31 -5.34
N LYS A 197 -23.63 -2.55 -4.92
CA LYS A 197 -22.63 -3.40 -4.21
C LYS A 197 -21.50 -3.88 -5.12
N ILE A 198 -21.78 -4.12 -6.40
CA ILE A 198 -20.77 -4.52 -7.39
C ILE A 198 -19.85 -3.33 -7.66
N ASP A 199 -20.40 -2.14 -7.92
CA ASP A 199 -19.63 -0.92 -8.18
C ASP A 199 -18.72 -0.54 -7.01
N LEU A 200 -19.18 -0.67 -5.75
CA LEU A 200 -18.35 -0.40 -4.56
C LEU A 200 -17.19 -1.39 -4.38
N LYS A 201 -17.38 -2.67 -4.71
CA LYS A 201 -16.31 -3.68 -4.60
C LYS A 201 -15.24 -3.45 -5.67
N THR A 202 -15.64 -3.18 -6.91
CA THR A 202 -14.71 -2.93 -8.02
C THR A 202 -13.90 -1.64 -7.79
N ASN A 203 -14.54 -0.58 -7.26
CA ASN A 203 -13.83 0.66 -6.92
C ASN A 203 -12.85 0.46 -5.75
N SER A 204 -13.19 -0.34 -4.74
CA SER A 204 -12.24 -0.61 -3.64
C SER A 204 -11.01 -1.39 -4.08
N GLU A 205 -11.13 -2.34 -5.01
CA GLU A 205 -10.00 -3.15 -5.49
C GLU A 205 -9.06 -2.36 -6.40
N THR A 206 -9.62 -1.51 -7.26
CA THR A 206 -8.86 -0.60 -8.12
C THR A 206 -8.09 0.43 -7.30
N GLU A 207 -8.71 1.03 -6.28
CA GLU A 207 -8.03 1.97 -5.36
C GLU A 207 -6.88 1.28 -4.60
N LYS A 208 -7.11 0.08 -4.06
CA LYS A 208 -6.05 -0.68 -3.37
C LYS A 208 -4.88 -0.99 -4.30
N THR A 209 -5.18 -1.38 -5.54
CA THR A 209 -4.17 -1.64 -6.57
C THR A 209 -3.40 -0.37 -6.93
N ALA A 210 -4.09 0.76 -7.08
CA ALA A 210 -3.45 2.06 -7.37
C ALA A 210 -2.52 2.51 -6.23
N VAL A 211 -2.94 2.37 -4.97
CA VAL A 211 -2.11 2.68 -3.79
C VAL A 211 -0.88 1.78 -3.72
N LEU A 212 -1.06 0.48 -4.00
CA LEU A 212 0.04 -0.47 -4.05
C LEU A 212 1.03 -0.13 -5.17
N ASN A 213 0.53 0.16 -6.38
CA ASN A 213 1.33 0.55 -7.53
C ASN A 213 2.13 1.83 -7.25
N ALA A 214 1.50 2.84 -6.66
CA ALA A 214 2.18 4.08 -6.28
C ALA A 214 3.28 3.85 -5.23
N LYS A 215 3.06 2.96 -4.25
CA LYS A 215 4.07 2.59 -3.25
C LYS A 215 5.24 1.84 -3.90
N THR A 216 4.95 0.87 -4.77
CA THR A 216 5.97 0.10 -5.49
C THR A 216 6.78 1.02 -6.42
N PHE A 217 6.12 1.96 -7.11
CA PHE A 217 6.80 2.93 -7.97
C PHE A 217 7.77 3.83 -7.18
N LYS A 218 7.35 4.33 -6.00
CA LYS A 218 8.24 5.12 -5.14
C LYS A 218 9.46 4.33 -4.67
N ALA A 219 9.27 3.07 -4.29
CA ALA A 219 10.38 2.20 -3.90
C ALA A 219 11.34 1.95 -5.08
N TYR A 220 10.79 1.73 -6.28
CA TYR A 220 11.56 1.60 -7.51
C TYR A 220 12.37 2.86 -7.83
N GLN A 221 11.77 4.05 -7.79
CA GLN A 221 12.47 5.31 -8.06
C GLN A 221 13.63 5.53 -7.08
N ALA A 222 13.40 5.32 -5.78
CA ALA A 222 14.45 5.48 -4.77
C ALA A 222 15.61 4.50 -5.01
N ALA A 223 15.31 3.26 -5.37
CA ALA A 223 16.32 2.25 -5.64
C ALA A 223 17.07 2.52 -6.96
N MET A 224 16.38 3.00 -8.01
CA MET A 224 16.99 3.36 -9.28
C MET A 224 17.90 4.58 -9.15
N GLN A 225 17.50 5.58 -8.36
CA GLN A 225 18.37 6.72 -8.02
C GLN A 225 19.63 6.23 -7.30
N GLY A 226 19.46 5.39 -6.27
CA GLY A 226 20.59 4.82 -5.55
C GLY A 226 21.51 3.98 -6.46
N LEU A 227 20.96 3.22 -7.41
CA LEU A 227 21.73 2.50 -8.41
C LEU A 227 22.54 3.46 -9.29
N SER A 228 21.89 4.51 -9.83
CA SER A 228 22.55 5.51 -10.67
C SER A 228 23.71 6.18 -9.93
N ASP A 229 23.48 6.65 -8.70
CA ASP A 229 24.47 7.32 -7.88
C ASP A 229 25.70 6.42 -7.62
N ARG A 230 25.48 5.14 -7.28
CA ARG A 230 26.59 4.19 -7.03
C ARG A 230 27.34 3.81 -8.31
N MET A 231 26.63 3.76 -9.42
CA MET A 231 27.20 3.46 -10.73
C MET A 231 28.03 4.64 -11.26
N GLU A 232 27.65 5.88 -10.98
CA GLU A 232 28.44 7.08 -11.31
C GLU A 232 29.74 7.17 -10.49
N GLN A 233 29.72 6.69 -9.24
CA GLN A 233 30.91 6.64 -8.38
C GLN A 233 31.92 5.55 -8.75
N THR A 234 31.57 4.64 -9.66
CA THR A 234 32.40 3.50 -10.04
C THR A 234 32.93 3.64 -11.47
N THR A 235 34.20 3.30 -11.67
CA THR A 235 34.79 3.19 -13.02
C THR A 235 34.20 1.99 -13.78
N THR A 236 33.24 2.24 -14.66
CA THR A 236 32.57 1.22 -15.47
C THR A 236 33.04 1.21 -16.91
N ASN A 237 33.36 0.02 -17.41
CA ASN A 237 33.73 -0.28 -18.80
C ASN A 237 33.68 -1.82 -18.94
N PRO A 238 33.39 -2.38 -20.13
CA PRO A 238 33.48 -3.83 -20.35
C PRO A 238 34.77 -4.48 -19.81
N LEU A 239 35.91 -3.79 -19.93
CA LEU A 239 37.19 -4.26 -19.41
C LEU A 239 37.26 -4.18 -17.88
N THR A 240 37.00 -3.02 -17.27
CA THR A 240 37.12 -2.84 -15.81
C THR A 240 36.02 -3.53 -15.01
N GLY A 241 34.81 -3.64 -15.58
CA GLY A 241 33.65 -4.31 -15.00
C GLY A 241 33.73 -5.83 -15.05
N SER A 242 34.67 -6.39 -15.83
CA SER A 242 34.93 -7.84 -15.84
C SER A 242 35.81 -8.29 -14.67
N PHE A 243 36.50 -7.35 -14.00
CA PHE A 243 37.24 -7.65 -12.78
C PHE A 243 36.31 -7.69 -11.56
N PRO A 244 36.56 -8.59 -10.60
CA PRO A 244 35.82 -8.63 -9.33
C PRO A 244 35.74 -7.25 -8.65
N ALA A 245 34.66 -6.99 -7.91
CA ALA A 245 34.52 -5.77 -7.11
C ALA A 245 35.48 -5.75 -5.92
N LEU A 246 36.74 -5.38 -6.19
CA LEU A 246 37.76 -5.24 -5.14
C LEU A 246 37.70 -3.85 -4.47
N SER A 247 37.16 -2.83 -5.12
CA SER A 247 37.02 -1.49 -4.53
C SER A 247 35.68 -1.34 -3.80
N PRO A 248 35.61 -0.51 -2.73
CA PRO A 248 34.37 -0.23 -2.02
C PRO A 248 33.23 0.29 -2.92
N GLU A 249 33.57 1.12 -3.91
CA GLU A 249 32.61 1.71 -4.86
C GLU A 249 32.04 0.61 -5.77
N ALA A 250 32.91 -0.26 -6.28
CA ALA A 250 32.50 -1.39 -7.12
C ALA A 250 31.60 -2.37 -6.35
N GLN A 251 31.89 -2.61 -5.07
CA GLN A 251 31.05 -3.44 -4.19
C GLN A 251 29.70 -2.76 -3.92
N ALA A 252 29.69 -1.44 -3.70
CA ALA A 252 28.46 -0.68 -3.53
C ALA A 252 27.59 -0.71 -4.79
N ALA A 253 28.19 -0.63 -5.97
CA ALA A 253 27.48 -0.76 -7.24
C ALA A 253 26.87 -2.17 -7.43
N GLU A 254 27.63 -3.24 -7.17
CA GLU A 254 27.12 -4.62 -7.23
C GLU A 254 26.02 -4.88 -6.18
N GLY A 255 26.17 -4.30 -4.99
CA GLY A 255 25.15 -4.31 -3.95
C GLY A 255 23.87 -3.60 -4.38
N ALA A 256 23.98 -2.45 -5.06
CA ALA A 256 22.84 -1.72 -5.58
C ALA A 256 22.11 -2.51 -6.69
N VAL A 257 22.84 -3.17 -7.59
CA VAL A 257 22.24 -4.07 -8.61
C VAL A 257 21.49 -5.22 -7.93
N SER A 258 22.09 -5.83 -6.91
CA SER A 258 21.46 -6.92 -6.14
C SER A 258 20.22 -6.46 -5.37
N ALA A 259 20.23 -5.23 -4.85
CA ALA A 259 19.09 -4.64 -4.14
C ALA A 259 17.90 -4.34 -5.07
N MET A 260 18.14 -4.14 -6.38
CA MET A 260 17.07 -3.99 -7.37
C MET A 260 16.31 -5.29 -7.64
N ALA A 261 16.96 -6.45 -7.48
CA ALA A 261 16.39 -7.76 -7.78
C ALA A 261 15.02 -8.01 -7.10
N PRO A 262 14.86 -7.87 -5.77
CA PRO A 262 13.56 -8.08 -5.13
C PRO A 262 12.50 -7.07 -5.56
N ILE A 263 12.88 -5.81 -5.86
CA ILE A 263 11.95 -4.76 -6.29
C ILE A 263 11.41 -5.08 -7.68
N LEU A 264 12.31 -5.35 -8.64
CA LEU A 264 11.92 -5.71 -9.99
C LEU A 264 11.14 -7.02 -10.01
N LYS A 265 11.52 -8.02 -9.20
CA LYS A 265 10.74 -9.25 -9.06
C LYS A 265 9.32 -8.98 -8.58
N SER A 266 9.13 -8.07 -7.63
CA SER A 266 7.78 -7.69 -7.17
C SER A 266 6.96 -6.94 -8.21
N LEU A 267 7.62 -6.20 -9.12
CA LEU A 267 6.98 -5.46 -10.21
C LEU A 267 6.58 -6.35 -11.39
N PHE A 268 7.45 -7.31 -11.75
CA PHE A 268 7.26 -8.11 -12.96
C PHE A 268 6.46 -9.39 -12.73
N ARG A 269 6.40 -9.89 -11.49
CA ARG A 269 5.63 -11.09 -11.18
C ARG A 269 4.13 -10.81 -11.24
N GLU A 270 3.41 -11.45 -12.15
CA GLU A 270 1.96 -11.40 -12.18
C GLU A 270 1.33 -12.41 -11.20
N ALA A 271 0.15 -12.07 -10.67
CA ALA A 271 -0.61 -12.98 -9.84
C ALA A 271 -1.14 -14.13 -10.70
N GLY A 272 -0.69 -15.36 -10.43
CA GLY A 272 -1.08 -16.56 -11.17
C GLY A 272 -0.06 -17.01 -12.23
N GLU A 273 0.97 -16.21 -12.50
CA GLU A 273 2.17 -16.67 -13.17
C GLU A 273 2.90 -17.65 -12.23
N GLY A 274 3.44 -18.74 -12.78
CA GLY A 274 3.97 -19.87 -12.00
C GLY A 274 5.15 -19.54 -11.07
N ALA A 275 5.94 -20.56 -10.73
CA ALA A 275 7.16 -20.32 -9.96
C ALA A 275 8.14 -19.47 -10.79
N PHE A 276 8.52 -18.30 -10.27
CA PHE A 276 9.53 -17.43 -10.88
C PHE A 276 10.86 -18.17 -10.92
N THR A 277 11.34 -18.51 -12.12
CA THR A 277 12.49 -19.40 -12.29
C THR A 277 13.81 -18.64 -12.17
N ASP A 278 14.90 -19.38 -12.00
CA ASP A 278 16.25 -18.79 -11.99
C ASP A 278 16.58 -18.10 -13.32
N LYS A 279 16.04 -18.60 -14.45
CA LYS A 279 16.21 -17.98 -15.77
C LYS A 279 15.47 -16.64 -15.87
N ASP A 280 14.29 -16.53 -15.28
CA ASP A 280 13.54 -15.27 -15.24
C ASP A 280 14.28 -14.24 -14.38
N GLN A 281 14.89 -14.70 -13.28
CA GLN A 281 15.74 -13.86 -12.44
C GLN A 281 16.99 -13.37 -13.19
N GLU A 282 17.66 -14.26 -13.92
CA GLU A 282 18.82 -13.90 -14.73
C GLU A 282 18.45 -12.90 -15.83
N LEU A 283 17.35 -13.14 -16.56
CA LEU A 283 16.85 -12.22 -17.59
C LEU A 283 16.56 -10.84 -17.01
N LEU A 284 15.90 -10.79 -15.86
CA LEU A 284 15.55 -9.55 -15.17
C LEU A 284 16.80 -8.81 -14.66
N LEU A 285 17.79 -9.53 -14.12
CA LEU A 285 19.07 -8.94 -13.70
C LEU A 285 19.90 -8.44 -14.89
N ASN A 286 19.83 -9.10 -16.04
CA ASN A 286 20.53 -8.67 -17.26
C ASN A 286 19.97 -7.36 -17.83
N MET A 287 18.71 -7.02 -17.53
CA MET A 287 18.16 -5.71 -17.87
C MET A 287 18.75 -4.59 -17.00
N VAL A 288 19.11 -4.87 -15.75
CA VAL A 288 19.67 -3.89 -14.82
C VAL A 288 21.07 -3.48 -15.30
N PRO A 289 21.38 -2.17 -15.34
CA PRO A 289 22.73 -1.71 -15.63
C PRO A 289 23.74 -2.36 -14.69
N ASN A 290 24.86 -2.82 -15.24
CA ASN A 290 25.96 -3.40 -14.46
C ASN A 290 27.29 -2.72 -14.80
N ARG A 291 28.34 -3.04 -14.04
CA ARG A 291 29.67 -2.41 -14.18
C ARG A 291 30.34 -2.64 -15.54
N LYS A 292 29.88 -3.62 -16.31
CA LYS A 292 30.40 -3.93 -17.66
C LYS A 292 29.78 -3.05 -18.74
N ASP A 293 28.69 -2.36 -18.44
CA ASP A 293 28.04 -1.46 -19.39
C ASP A 293 28.83 -0.16 -19.56
N HIS A 294 28.84 0.37 -20.79
CA HIS A 294 29.32 1.73 -21.05
C HIS A 294 28.38 2.77 -20.43
N PRO A 295 28.86 3.97 -20.04
CA PRO A 295 28.03 5.02 -19.44
C PRO A 295 26.77 5.35 -20.25
N GLU A 296 26.88 5.43 -21.57
CA GLU A 296 25.75 5.69 -22.48
C GLU A 296 24.73 4.53 -22.46
N ALA A 297 25.21 3.28 -22.53
CA ALA A 297 24.36 2.10 -22.46
C ALA A 297 23.64 1.98 -21.11
N ARG A 298 24.28 2.39 -20.01
CA ARG A 298 23.64 2.43 -18.69
C ARG A 298 22.46 3.39 -18.68
N LYS A 299 22.66 4.61 -19.19
CA LYS A 299 21.59 5.62 -19.27
C LYS A 299 20.43 5.09 -20.10
N ALA A 300 20.71 4.52 -21.28
CA ALA A 300 19.68 3.92 -22.13
C ALA A 300 18.93 2.77 -21.44
N LYS A 301 19.64 1.88 -20.71
CA LYS A 301 19.00 0.80 -19.94
C LYS A 301 18.13 1.34 -18.80
N ILE A 302 18.57 2.36 -18.07
CA ILE A 302 17.78 3.00 -17.00
C ILE A 302 16.49 3.59 -17.60
N GLU A 303 16.60 4.34 -18.68
CA GLU A 303 15.43 4.92 -19.38
C GLU A 303 14.48 3.83 -19.89
N MET A 304 15.01 2.74 -20.45
CA MET A 304 14.21 1.61 -20.91
C MET A 304 13.48 0.92 -19.77
N ILE A 305 14.14 0.65 -18.64
CA ILE A 305 13.50 0.05 -17.47
C ILE A 305 12.42 0.98 -16.91
N ASP A 306 12.69 2.28 -16.79
CA ASP A 306 11.70 3.26 -16.30
C ASP A 306 10.46 3.25 -17.19
N ARG A 307 10.65 3.17 -18.51
CA ARG A 307 9.53 3.06 -19.44
C ARG A 307 8.72 1.79 -19.21
N ILE A 308 9.37 0.63 -19.10
CA ILE A 308 8.69 -0.65 -18.88
C ILE A 308 7.94 -0.63 -17.54
N VAL A 309 8.54 -0.10 -16.48
CA VAL A 309 7.91 -0.03 -15.15
C VAL A 309 6.70 0.89 -15.15
N ARG A 310 6.78 2.07 -15.77
CA ARG A 310 5.63 2.97 -15.92
C ARG A 310 4.49 2.32 -16.68
N ALA A 311 4.80 1.68 -17.82
CA ALA A 311 3.84 0.94 -18.61
C ALA A 311 3.18 -0.19 -17.80
N LYS A 312 3.97 -0.98 -17.04
CA LYS A 312 3.47 -2.08 -16.20
C LYS A 312 2.54 -1.61 -15.08
N LEU A 313 2.81 -0.43 -14.53
CA LEU A 313 2.00 0.15 -13.45
C LEU A 313 0.77 0.91 -13.96
N GLY A 314 0.58 1.01 -15.27
CA GLY A 314 -0.48 1.81 -15.88
C GLY A 314 -0.31 3.32 -15.64
N ILE A 315 0.91 3.76 -15.32
CA ILE A 315 1.24 5.17 -15.20
C ILE A 315 1.47 5.65 -16.62
N GLY A 316 0.47 6.35 -17.18
CA GLY A 316 0.55 6.91 -18.52
C GLY A 316 1.85 7.69 -18.69
N PHE A 317 2.47 7.55 -19.86
CA PHE A 317 3.44 8.55 -20.28
C PHE A 317 2.63 9.80 -20.57
N ASP A 318 2.67 10.77 -19.66
CA ASP A 318 2.45 12.12 -20.09
C ASP A 318 3.53 12.37 -21.15
N GLU A 319 3.16 12.43 -22.43
CA GLU A 319 4.05 12.60 -23.59
C GLU A 319 4.78 13.96 -23.59
N ALA A 320 5.11 14.50 -22.43
CA ALA A 320 5.94 15.67 -22.23
C ALA A 320 7.43 15.30 -22.18
N GLY A 321 7.89 14.49 -23.14
CA GLY A 321 9.30 14.18 -23.35
C GLY A 321 9.86 14.97 -24.54
N PRO A 322 10.79 15.93 -24.34
CA PRO A 322 11.35 16.74 -25.41
C PRO A 322 12.48 15.98 -26.10
N GLY A 323 12.30 15.57 -27.35
CA GLY A 323 13.44 15.05 -28.13
C GLY A 323 13.19 14.00 -29.20
N SER A 324 12.11 14.07 -29.97
CA SER A 324 12.11 13.57 -31.34
C SER A 324 12.48 14.72 -32.29
N GLY A 325 13.76 15.09 -32.26
CA GLY A 325 14.35 15.98 -33.23
C GLY A 325 14.60 15.25 -34.55
N ASP A 326 13.95 15.76 -35.59
CA ASP A 326 14.44 15.85 -36.97
C ASP A 326 14.79 14.56 -37.73
N GLU A 327 13.79 14.04 -38.44
CA GLU A 327 14.00 13.38 -39.73
C GLU A 327 13.02 13.98 -40.75
N THR A 328 13.40 15.14 -41.29
CA THR A 328 12.89 15.72 -42.55
C THR A 328 13.85 15.22 -43.65
N THR A 329 13.51 14.44 -44.68
CA THR A 329 12.44 14.60 -45.67
C THR A 329 12.39 13.35 -46.57
N GLY A 330 11.21 12.77 -46.79
CA GLY A 330 11.06 11.64 -47.71
C GLY A 330 9.63 11.16 -48.00
N ASN A 331 8.67 12.08 -47.98
CA ASN A 331 7.34 12.01 -48.62
C ASN A 331 6.74 10.62 -48.93
N THR A 332 5.87 10.12 -48.04
CA THR A 332 4.58 9.51 -48.41
C THR A 332 3.59 9.61 -47.23
N ASN A 333 2.40 10.16 -47.51
CA ASN A 333 1.20 10.24 -46.67
C ASN A 333 1.17 9.37 -45.40
N ILE A 334 1.32 9.99 -44.22
CA ILE A 334 1.04 9.40 -42.91
C ILE A 334 -0.07 10.22 -42.26
N ASP A 335 -1.31 9.93 -42.65
CA ASP A 335 -2.52 10.49 -42.04
C ASP A 335 -3.20 9.46 -41.09
N SER A 336 -2.42 8.54 -40.52
CA SER A 336 -2.95 7.48 -39.65
C SER A 336 -1.88 6.90 -38.72
N LEU A 337 -1.56 7.62 -37.64
CA LEU A 337 -0.86 7.03 -36.49
C LEU A 337 -1.89 6.72 -35.40
N GLY A 338 -2.58 5.60 -35.61
CA GLY A 338 -3.37 4.94 -34.58
C GLY A 338 -2.49 4.22 -33.55
N PRO A 339 -3.07 3.80 -32.41
CA PRO A 339 -2.33 3.17 -31.30
C PRO A 339 -1.60 1.89 -31.75
N PRO A 340 -0.51 1.48 -31.06
CA PRO A 340 0.20 0.23 -31.33
C PRO A 340 -0.66 -0.96 -30.86
N SER A 341 -1.74 -1.23 -31.57
CA SER A 341 -2.53 -2.41 -31.38
C SER A 341 -2.07 -3.42 -32.41
N GLY A 342 -1.61 -4.60 -31.98
CA GLY A 342 -1.53 -5.80 -32.81
C GLY A 342 -2.91 -6.29 -33.31
N ARG A 343 -3.78 -5.34 -33.66
CA ARG A 343 -5.06 -5.57 -34.29
C ARG A 343 -4.84 -5.37 -35.79
N PRO A 344 -5.24 -6.33 -36.62
CA PRO A 344 -5.14 -6.22 -38.06
C PRO A 344 -5.91 -4.98 -38.55
N GLN A 345 -5.35 -4.28 -39.53
CA GLN A 345 -6.05 -3.19 -40.20
C GLN A 345 -7.09 -3.75 -41.17
N LYS A 346 -8.20 -3.04 -41.38
CA LYS A 346 -9.21 -3.46 -42.35
C LYS A 346 -8.58 -3.59 -43.75
N GLY A 347 -8.68 -4.78 -44.34
CA GLY A 347 -8.05 -5.15 -45.62
C GLY A 347 -6.74 -5.92 -45.47
N GLU A 348 -6.18 -6.02 -44.25
CA GLU A 348 -4.98 -6.80 -43.98
C GLU A 348 -5.29 -8.31 -44.08
N VAL A 349 -4.40 -9.06 -44.73
CA VAL A 349 -4.54 -10.51 -44.91
C VAL A 349 -3.63 -11.22 -43.92
N VAL A 350 -4.22 -11.98 -43.00
CA VAL A 350 -3.52 -12.79 -42.00
C VAL A 350 -3.90 -14.25 -42.23
N ASP A 351 -2.92 -15.13 -42.45
CA ASP A 351 -3.13 -16.56 -42.68
C ASP A 351 -4.15 -16.92 -43.78
N GLY A 352 -4.22 -16.10 -44.83
CA GLY A 352 -5.15 -16.29 -45.96
C GLY A 352 -6.56 -15.74 -45.74
N TYR A 353 -6.80 -15.04 -44.64
CA TYR A 353 -8.07 -14.34 -44.36
C TYR A 353 -7.87 -12.82 -44.34
N GLU A 354 -8.71 -12.10 -45.09
CA GLU A 354 -8.77 -10.64 -45.12
C GLU A 354 -9.65 -10.12 -43.98
N PHE A 355 -9.12 -9.23 -43.14
CA PHE A 355 -9.88 -8.61 -42.06
C PHE A 355 -10.83 -7.54 -42.60
N LEU A 356 -12.14 -7.72 -42.45
CA LEU A 356 -13.18 -6.80 -42.92
C LEU A 356 -13.39 -5.58 -42.01
N GLY A 357 -12.68 -5.52 -40.88
CA GLY A 357 -12.87 -4.55 -39.80
C GLY A 357 -13.87 -5.04 -38.75
N GLY A 358 -13.74 -4.57 -37.51
CA GLY A 358 -14.58 -4.99 -36.38
C GLY A 358 -13.76 -5.55 -35.22
N ASP A 359 -14.30 -6.55 -34.52
CA ASP A 359 -13.55 -7.32 -33.52
C ASP A 359 -12.73 -8.42 -34.23
N PRO A 360 -11.39 -8.45 -34.09
CA PRO A 360 -10.55 -9.52 -34.63
C PRO A 360 -10.90 -10.92 -34.12
N ASN A 361 -11.61 -11.03 -32.99
CA ASN A 361 -12.04 -12.31 -32.44
C ASN A 361 -13.42 -12.77 -32.97
N ASP A 362 -14.14 -11.93 -33.72
CA ASP A 362 -15.39 -12.32 -34.37
C ASP A 362 -15.07 -12.94 -35.75
N PRO A 363 -15.41 -14.23 -35.98
CA PRO A 363 -15.19 -14.89 -37.27
C PRO A 363 -15.84 -14.16 -38.46
N ASN A 364 -16.92 -13.40 -38.24
CA ASN A 364 -17.60 -12.63 -39.29
C ASN A 364 -16.80 -11.39 -39.73
N SER A 365 -15.80 -10.98 -38.94
CA SER A 365 -14.87 -9.91 -39.31
C SER A 365 -13.79 -10.38 -40.28
N TRP A 366 -13.82 -11.62 -40.76
CA TRP A 366 -12.80 -12.21 -41.63
C TRP A 366 -13.41 -12.81 -42.91
N ARG A 367 -12.69 -12.73 -44.03
CA ARG A 367 -13.07 -13.36 -45.31
C ARG A 367 -11.90 -14.13 -45.90
N GLN A 368 -12.08 -15.41 -46.22
CA GLN A 368 -11.05 -16.21 -46.89
C GLN A 368 -10.78 -15.65 -48.29
N LYS A 369 -9.50 -15.49 -48.63
CA LYS A 369 -9.06 -14.92 -49.91
C LYS A 369 -8.54 -15.96 -50.88
#